data_AF-A0A1M3PQP4-F1
#
_entry.id   AF-A0A1M3PQP4-F1
#
_cell.length_a   1.000
_cell.length_b   1.000
_cell.length_c   1.000
_cell.angle_alpha   90.00
_cell.angle_beta   90.00
_cell.angle_gamma   90.00
#
_symmetry.space_group_name_H-M   'P 1'
#
loop_
_entity.id
_entity.type
_entity.pdbx_description
1 polymer ?
#
loop_
_entity_poly.entity_id
_entity_poly.type
_entity_poly.pdbx_seq_one_letter_code
_entity_poly.pdbx_strand_id
1 'polypeptide(L)'
;MRFGTAGIIGIALAMFSSSAEATDMEKFLEKAAGKLDVSSEPIMANGMLTACQIAFDGIIEDTTTDERKYLKVGGSVGMFTGEGPKKHVGAFIRLIVLSINKSTGKMRPSRPSRVFLVDSAFNTNLASLVKASPAEAPGGLDAIFLMSPSGEILLDAIKRRKLVVAFNQNDGKSDIRLPIELSATDDIDRRVKGLETALEFSQCTSTMLGQVQAR
;
A
#
# COMPACT_ATOMS: atom_id res chain seq x y z
N MET A 1 20.76 23.52 75.62
CA MET A 1 20.93 22.06 75.55
C MET A 1 19.55 21.39 75.56
N ARG A 2 19.13 20.85 74.41
CA ARG A 2 18.41 19.57 74.21
C ARG A 2 17.80 19.60 72.81
N PHE A 3 18.43 18.83 71.93
CA PHE A 3 17.96 18.51 70.58
C PHE A 3 16.77 17.55 70.68
N GLY A 4 15.78 17.71 69.79
CA GLY A 4 14.68 16.77 69.57
C GLY A 4 14.36 16.73 68.07
N THR A 5 14.82 15.67 67.42
CA THR A 5 14.70 15.35 65.99
C THR A 5 13.43 14.59 65.64
N ALA A 6 13.11 14.58 64.34
CA ALA A 6 12.27 13.65 63.57
C ALA A 6 10.78 14.03 63.40
N GLY A 7 10.17 13.95 62.22
CA GLY A 7 10.58 13.29 60.97
C GLY A 7 9.97 13.92 59.73
N ILE A 8 10.72 13.82 58.62
CA ILE A 8 10.33 14.19 57.27
C ILE A 8 9.62 12.97 56.68
N ILE A 9 8.33 13.10 56.35
CA ILE A 9 7.60 12.10 55.56
C ILE A 9 7.99 12.34 54.10
N GLY A 10 8.93 11.55 53.59
CA GLY A 10 9.28 11.52 52.16
C GLY A 10 8.23 10.74 51.38
N ILE A 11 7.44 11.45 50.56
CA ILE A 11 6.59 10.83 49.53
C ILE A 11 7.51 10.41 48.39
N ALA A 12 7.84 9.13 48.31
CA ALA A 12 8.50 8.55 47.16
C ALA A 12 7.47 8.43 46.01
N LEU A 13 7.50 9.39 45.08
CA LEU A 13 6.87 9.26 43.76
C LEU A 13 7.57 8.12 43.01
N ALA A 14 6.95 6.94 42.97
CA ALA A 14 7.35 5.85 42.11
C ALA A 14 7.10 6.26 40.64
N MET A 15 8.12 6.81 39.98
CA MET A 15 8.17 7.00 38.54
C MET A 15 8.88 5.82 37.88
N PHE A 16 8.15 4.74 37.58
CA PHE A 16 8.59 3.57 36.80
C PHE A 16 7.30 2.92 36.23
N SER A 17 7.07 2.62 34.95
CA SER A 17 7.93 2.39 33.79
C SER A 17 7.09 2.48 32.50
N SER A 18 7.50 3.23 31.48
CA SER A 18 6.84 3.24 30.14
C SER A 18 7.67 2.53 29.04
N SER A 19 8.61 1.65 29.41
CA SER A 19 9.55 1.02 28.47
C SER A 19 9.11 -0.37 27.96
N ALA A 20 8.08 -1.00 28.53
CA ALA A 20 7.63 -2.32 28.10
C ALA A 20 6.84 -2.28 26.78
N GLU A 21 5.92 -1.32 26.63
CA GLU A 21 5.02 -1.23 25.47
C GLU A 21 5.74 -0.90 24.16
N ALA A 22 6.81 -0.11 24.22
CA ALA A 22 7.60 0.26 23.04
C ALA A 22 8.32 -0.95 22.43
N THR A 23 8.73 -1.93 23.26
CA THR A 23 9.49 -3.11 22.82
C THR A 23 8.58 -4.14 22.14
N ASP A 24 7.32 -4.24 22.56
CA ASP A 24 6.35 -5.18 21.98
C ASP A 24 5.79 -4.67 20.64
N MET A 25 5.61 -3.36 20.50
CA MET A 25 5.24 -2.74 19.22
C MET A 25 6.31 -2.96 18.15
N GLU A 26 7.59 -2.76 18.47
CA GLU A 26 8.69 -2.95 17.52
C GLU A 26 8.75 -4.40 17.01
N LYS A 27 8.62 -5.39 17.91
CA LYS A 27 8.54 -6.82 17.52
C LYS A 27 7.34 -7.13 16.65
N PHE A 28 6.19 -6.52 16.93
CA PHE A 28 5.00 -6.68 16.09
C PHE A 28 5.25 -6.14 14.67
N LEU A 29 5.81 -4.94 14.56
CA LEU A 29 6.12 -4.32 13.28
C LEU A 29 7.14 -5.14 12.48
N GLU A 30 8.18 -5.67 13.15
CA GLU A 30 9.14 -6.59 12.52
C GLU A 30 8.46 -7.86 11.98
N LYS A 31 7.50 -8.43 12.72
CA LYS A 31 6.76 -9.62 12.29
C LYS A 31 5.75 -9.33 11.16
N ALA A 32 5.19 -8.13 11.14
CA ALA A 32 4.18 -7.72 10.17
C ALA A 32 4.79 -7.17 8.88
N ALA A 33 6.02 -6.62 8.93
CA ALA A 33 6.67 -6.03 7.78
C ALA A 33 6.85 -7.03 6.63
N GLY A 34 6.48 -6.60 5.43
CA GLY A 34 6.55 -7.40 4.21
C GLY A 34 5.36 -8.35 4.00
N LYS A 35 4.40 -8.39 4.92
CA LYS A 35 3.14 -9.13 4.75
C LYS A 35 2.08 -8.19 4.17
N LEU A 36 1.56 -8.58 3.02
CA LEU A 36 0.46 -7.89 2.36
C LEU A 36 -0.73 -8.86 2.26
N ASP A 37 -1.88 -8.39 2.67
CA ASP A 37 -3.15 -8.92 2.22
C ASP A 37 -3.40 -8.42 0.78
N VAL A 38 -3.80 -9.31 -0.11
CA VAL A 38 -3.95 -9.03 -1.54
C VAL A 38 -5.17 -9.76 -2.09
N SER A 39 -6.10 -9.00 -2.67
CA SER A 39 -7.34 -9.51 -3.26
C SER A 39 -7.59 -8.91 -4.65
N SER A 40 -8.43 -9.59 -5.44
CA SER A 40 -8.92 -9.06 -6.71
C SER A 40 -10.38 -8.67 -6.58
N GLU A 41 -10.74 -7.46 -7.02
CA GLU A 41 -12.09 -6.93 -6.85
C GLU A 41 -12.62 -6.31 -8.16
N PRO A 42 -13.83 -6.68 -8.61
CA PRO A 42 -14.52 -5.97 -9.67
C PRO A 42 -15.18 -4.70 -9.13
N ILE A 43 -15.19 -3.64 -9.93
CA ILE A 43 -15.92 -2.39 -9.64
C ILE A 43 -17.04 -2.22 -10.65
N MET A 44 -18.27 -2.23 -10.12
CA MET A 44 -19.49 -2.06 -10.88
C MET A 44 -20.01 -0.63 -10.73
N ALA A 45 -20.41 0.00 -11.83
CA ALA A 45 -21.16 1.25 -11.81
C ALA A 45 -22.38 1.12 -12.73
N ASN A 46 -23.56 1.51 -12.25
CA ASN A 46 -24.82 1.42 -13.00
C ASN A 46 -25.09 0.01 -13.57
N GLY A 47 -24.77 -1.04 -12.81
CA GLY A 47 -24.93 -2.44 -13.23
C GLY A 47 -23.94 -2.92 -14.30
N MET A 48 -22.94 -2.11 -14.67
CA MET A 48 -21.90 -2.48 -15.63
C MET A 48 -20.55 -2.61 -14.94
N LEU A 49 -19.71 -3.52 -15.44
CA LEU A 49 -18.33 -3.65 -14.99
C LEU A 49 -17.51 -2.49 -15.55
N THR A 50 -16.96 -1.67 -14.66
CA THR A 50 -16.26 -0.43 -15.03
C THR A 50 -14.79 -0.42 -14.66
N ALA A 51 -14.38 -1.23 -13.69
CA ALA A 51 -12.98 -1.45 -13.40
C ALA A 51 -12.74 -2.84 -12.80
N CYS A 52 -11.50 -3.28 -12.87
CA CYS A 52 -10.98 -4.46 -12.21
C CYS A 52 -9.71 -4.05 -11.48
N GLN A 53 -9.59 -4.42 -10.21
CA GLN A 53 -8.47 -3.99 -9.38
C GLN A 53 -7.87 -5.12 -8.57
N ILE A 54 -6.58 -5.00 -8.28
CA ILE A 54 -5.88 -5.73 -7.24
C ILE A 54 -5.82 -4.77 -6.05
N ALA A 55 -6.54 -5.09 -4.98
CA ALA A 55 -6.45 -4.37 -3.72
C ALA A 55 -5.34 -4.99 -2.86
N PHE A 56 -4.64 -4.16 -2.11
CA PHE A 56 -3.58 -4.60 -1.21
C PHE A 56 -3.55 -3.77 0.06
N ASP A 57 -3.17 -4.40 1.17
CA ASP A 57 -3.04 -3.75 2.47
C ASP A 57 -1.97 -4.45 3.31
N GLY A 58 -1.06 -3.68 3.92
CA GLY A 58 -0.12 -4.25 4.88
C GLY A 58 0.87 -3.26 5.46
N ILE A 59 1.92 -3.79 6.07
CA ILE A 59 3.02 -3.01 6.66
C ILE A 59 4.29 -3.34 5.89
N ILE A 60 5.06 -2.31 5.55
CA ILE A 60 6.38 -2.46 4.95
C ILE A 60 7.44 -1.76 5.79
N GLU A 61 8.66 -2.23 5.65
CA GLU A 61 9.85 -1.55 6.13
C GLU A 61 10.41 -0.70 4.97
N ASP A 62 10.53 0.60 5.21
CA ASP A 62 11.26 1.51 4.34
C ASP A 62 12.75 1.42 4.67
N THR A 63 13.49 0.81 3.75
CA THR A 63 14.94 0.63 3.83
C THR A 63 15.71 1.68 3.02
N THR A 64 15.02 2.70 2.49
CA THR A 64 15.66 3.75 1.70
C THR A 64 16.42 4.78 2.55
N THR A 65 16.18 4.78 3.86
CA THR A 65 16.91 5.61 4.83
C THR A 65 17.70 4.74 5.80
N ASP A 66 18.80 5.26 6.36
CA ASP A 66 19.61 4.55 7.37
C ASP A 66 18.82 4.21 8.65
N GLU A 67 17.72 4.93 8.89
CA GLU A 67 16.76 4.62 9.94
C GLU A 67 15.67 3.69 9.43
N ARG A 68 15.48 2.54 10.09
CA ARG A 68 14.37 1.61 9.81
C ARG A 68 13.05 2.31 10.12
N LYS A 69 12.27 2.61 9.08
CA LYS A 69 10.93 3.20 9.20
C LYS A 69 9.89 2.17 8.77
N TYR A 70 8.77 2.12 9.49
CA TYR A 70 7.65 1.28 9.12
C TYR A 70 6.53 2.13 8.51
N LEU A 71 6.01 1.67 7.39
CA LEU A 71 4.90 2.30 6.70
C LEU A 71 3.71 1.35 6.66
N LYS A 72 2.54 1.85 7.03
CA LYS A 72 1.28 1.21 6.65
C LYS A 72 1.00 1.62 5.21
N VAL A 73 0.91 0.65 4.33
CA VAL A 73 0.53 0.86 2.92
C VAL A 73 -0.78 0.17 2.66
N GLY A 74 -1.66 0.82 1.91
CA GLY A 74 -2.92 0.25 1.47
C GLY A 74 -3.34 0.92 0.17
N GLY A 75 -4.01 0.19 -0.71
CA GLY A 75 -4.32 0.75 -2.00
C GLY A 75 -4.91 -0.25 -2.96
N SER A 76 -5.05 0.20 -4.20
CA SER A 76 -5.44 -0.67 -5.30
C SER A 76 -4.80 -0.22 -6.60
N VAL A 77 -4.66 -1.17 -7.50
CA VAL A 77 -4.10 -0.96 -8.83
C VAL A 77 -4.93 -1.76 -9.81
N GLY A 78 -5.30 -1.14 -10.92
CA GLY A 78 -6.25 -1.78 -11.79
C GLY A 78 -6.39 -1.14 -13.16
N MET A 79 -7.31 -1.70 -13.92
CA MET A 79 -7.74 -1.18 -15.20
C MET A 79 -9.18 -0.71 -15.08
N PHE A 80 -9.53 0.33 -15.83
CA PHE A 80 -10.88 0.86 -15.85
C PHE A 80 -11.28 1.26 -17.27
N THR A 81 -12.59 1.30 -17.50
CA THR A 81 -13.19 1.88 -18.70
C THR A 81 -13.77 3.24 -18.34
N GLY A 82 -13.30 4.28 -19.02
CA GLY A 82 -13.85 5.62 -18.89
C GLY A 82 -15.24 5.76 -19.50
N GLU A 83 -15.97 6.76 -19.01
CA GLU A 83 -17.26 7.18 -19.56
C GLU A 83 -17.06 8.09 -20.78
N GLY A 84 -17.99 8.05 -21.73
CA GLY A 84 -17.98 8.93 -22.91
C GLY A 84 -18.27 8.21 -24.23
N PRO A 85 -18.35 8.97 -25.35
CA PRO A 85 -18.70 8.44 -26.67
C PRO A 85 -17.63 7.52 -27.26
N LYS A 86 -16.38 7.64 -26.79
CA LYS A 86 -15.31 6.67 -27.02
C LYS A 86 -14.95 6.09 -25.67
N LYS A 87 -15.32 4.84 -25.43
CA LYS A 87 -14.87 4.12 -24.22
C LYS A 87 -13.35 4.02 -24.28
N HIS A 88 -12.68 4.72 -23.38
CA HIS A 88 -11.23 4.63 -23.22
C HIS A 88 -10.93 3.62 -22.13
N VAL A 89 -9.89 2.81 -22.34
CA VAL A 89 -9.34 1.96 -21.28
C VAL A 89 -8.14 2.69 -20.69
N GLY A 90 -8.06 2.72 -19.38
CA GLY A 90 -6.92 3.27 -18.65
C GLY A 90 -6.48 2.34 -17.54
N ALA A 91 -5.36 2.69 -16.91
CA ALA A 91 -4.92 2.09 -15.67
C ALA A 91 -4.94 3.13 -14.55
N PHE A 92 -5.11 2.67 -13.32
CA PHE A 92 -5.08 3.53 -12.15
C PHE A 92 -4.26 2.89 -11.03
N ILE A 93 -3.74 3.75 -10.15
CA ILE A 93 -3.17 3.37 -8.87
C ILE A 93 -3.76 4.31 -7.82
N ARG A 94 -4.38 3.73 -6.79
CA ARG A 94 -4.73 4.39 -5.55
C ARG A 94 -3.77 3.90 -4.48
N LEU A 95 -3.07 4.80 -3.81
CA LEU A 95 -2.10 4.42 -2.78
C LEU A 95 -2.25 5.33 -1.56
N ILE A 96 -2.45 4.74 -0.40
CA ILE A 96 -2.48 5.37 0.91
C ILE A 96 -1.25 4.92 1.68
N VAL A 97 -0.49 5.90 2.20
CA VAL A 97 0.70 5.65 2.99
C VAL A 97 0.61 6.40 4.31
N LEU A 98 0.79 5.67 5.41
CA LEU A 98 0.89 6.22 6.76
C LEU A 98 2.24 5.83 7.35
N SER A 99 2.96 6.78 7.95
CA SER A 99 4.15 6.49 8.73
C SER A 99 3.77 5.97 10.11
N ILE A 100 4.45 4.93 10.61
CA ILE A 100 4.21 4.36 11.93
C ILE A 100 5.35 4.79 12.87
N ASN A 101 4.99 5.41 14.00
CA ASN A 101 5.96 5.64 15.07
C ASN A 101 6.22 4.32 15.82
N LYS A 102 7.43 3.76 15.67
CA LYS A 102 7.79 2.44 16.20
C LYS A 102 7.61 2.27 17.72
N SER A 103 7.77 3.34 18.49
CA SER A 103 7.65 3.28 19.96
C SER A 103 6.21 3.36 20.46
N THR A 104 5.30 3.96 19.68
CA THR A 104 3.92 4.25 20.14
C THR A 104 2.85 3.60 19.27
N GLY A 105 3.21 3.03 18.13
CA GLY A 105 2.27 2.54 17.11
C GLY A 105 1.45 3.63 16.42
N LYS A 106 1.62 4.92 16.79
CA LYS A 106 0.83 6.01 16.23
C LYS A 106 1.09 6.17 14.74
N MET A 107 0.02 6.17 13.96
CA MET A 107 0.06 6.38 12.52
C MET A 107 -0.13 7.85 12.18
N ARG A 108 0.60 8.32 11.16
CA ARG A 108 0.46 9.69 10.62
C ARG A 108 0.41 9.64 9.10
N PRO A 109 -0.47 10.43 8.44
CA PRO A 109 -0.50 10.55 6.99
C PRO A 109 0.87 10.90 6.40
N SER A 110 1.31 10.14 5.40
CA SER A 110 2.58 10.32 4.70
C SER A 110 2.36 10.23 3.19
N ARG A 111 1.53 11.14 2.65
CA ARG A 111 1.10 11.09 1.24
C ARG A 111 2.29 10.99 0.28
N PRO A 112 2.26 10.07 -0.70
CA PRO A 112 3.29 10.00 -1.72
C PRO A 112 3.32 11.25 -2.62
N SER A 113 4.50 11.63 -3.08
CA SER A 113 4.67 12.67 -4.11
C SER A 113 4.41 12.12 -5.51
N ARG A 114 4.64 10.83 -5.72
CA ARG A 114 4.36 10.08 -6.95
C ARG A 114 4.12 8.60 -6.66
N VAL A 115 3.43 7.93 -7.57
CA VAL A 115 3.25 6.48 -7.60
C VAL A 115 3.26 6.02 -9.05
N PHE A 116 3.78 4.83 -9.34
CA PHE A 116 3.85 4.26 -10.70
C PHE A 116 4.08 2.73 -10.64
N LEU A 117 3.93 2.07 -11.78
CA LEU A 117 4.23 0.64 -11.95
C LEU A 117 5.63 0.45 -12.51
N VAL A 118 6.26 -0.65 -12.11
CA VAL A 118 7.58 -1.08 -12.60
C VAL A 118 7.46 -2.49 -13.15
N ASP A 119 7.93 -2.71 -14.37
CA ASP A 119 7.97 -4.04 -14.97
C ASP A 119 9.21 -4.84 -14.53
N SER A 120 9.31 -6.08 -15.02
CA SER A 120 10.44 -6.97 -14.75
C SER A 120 11.77 -6.53 -15.38
N ALA A 121 11.72 -5.62 -16.36
CA ALA A 121 12.87 -5.02 -17.04
C ALA A 121 13.20 -3.61 -16.53
N PHE A 122 12.58 -3.18 -15.42
CA PHE A 122 12.73 -1.85 -14.81
C PHE A 122 12.20 -0.67 -15.63
N ASN A 123 11.39 -0.93 -16.67
CA ASN A 123 10.62 0.13 -17.31
C ASN A 123 9.46 0.54 -16.41
N THR A 124 8.99 1.78 -16.58
CA THR A 124 7.91 2.35 -15.76
C THR A 124 6.82 2.95 -16.61
N ASN A 125 5.61 3.05 -16.06
CA ASN A 125 4.52 3.82 -16.68
C ASN A 125 4.50 5.29 -16.25
N LEU A 126 5.52 5.80 -15.56
CA LEU A 126 5.49 7.16 -15.02
C LEU A 126 5.33 8.23 -16.12
N ALA A 127 5.95 8.02 -17.28
CA ALA A 127 5.83 8.92 -18.43
C ALA A 127 4.43 8.93 -19.08
N SER A 128 3.58 7.94 -18.79
CA SER A 128 2.20 7.86 -19.29
C SER A 128 1.16 8.37 -18.29
N LEU A 129 1.61 9.05 -17.23
CA LEU A 129 0.74 9.69 -16.24
C LEU A 129 -0.16 10.72 -16.93
N VAL A 130 -1.47 10.52 -16.81
CA VAL A 130 -2.50 11.46 -17.29
C VAL A 130 -2.83 12.47 -16.21
N LYS A 131 -3.03 11.98 -14.97
CA LYS A 131 -3.41 12.81 -13.84
C LYS A 131 -2.99 12.15 -12.53
N ALA A 132 -2.52 12.95 -11.59
CA ALA A 132 -2.38 12.57 -10.19
C ALA A 132 -3.12 13.60 -9.31
N SER A 133 -3.80 13.13 -8.27
CA SER A 133 -4.49 13.98 -7.30
C SER A 133 -4.43 13.38 -5.91
N PRO A 134 -4.42 14.19 -4.83
CA PRO A 134 -4.65 13.66 -3.50
C PRO A 134 -5.95 12.85 -3.46
N ALA A 135 -5.91 11.67 -2.83
CA ALA A 135 -7.11 10.90 -2.58
C ALA A 135 -7.89 11.51 -1.41
N GLU A 136 -9.16 11.15 -1.27
CA GLU A 136 -10.01 11.59 -0.16
C GLU A 136 -9.48 11.11 1.20
N ALA A 137 -8.89 9.91 1.24
CA ALA A 137 -8.28 9.36 2.44
C ALA A 137 -6.94 10.09 2.77
N PRO A 138 -6.73 10.50 4.03
CA PRO A 138 -5.47 11.11 4.45
C PRO A 138 -4.25 10.22 4.15
N GLY A 139 -3.22 10.82 3.56
CA GLY A 139 -2.03 10.07 3.14
C GLY A 139 -2.18 9.39 1.78
N GLY A 140 -3.29 9.64 1.08
CA GLY A 140 -3.61 9.01 -0.19
C GLY A 140 -3.23 9.82 -1.44
N LEU A 141 -2.86 9.12 -2.50
CA LEU A 141 -2.63 9.62 -3.85
C LEU A 141 -3.37 8.71 -4.86
N ASP A 142 -4.19 9.32 -5.71
CA ASP A 142 -4.80 8.69 -6.87
C ASP A 142 -4.01 9.09 -8.13
N ALA A 143 -3.65 8.12 -8.96
CA ALA A 143 -2.93 8.32 -10.21
C ALA A 143 -3.60 7.54 -11.35
N ILE A 144 -3.76 8.20 -12.50
CA ILE A 144 -4.37 7.66 -13.72
C ILE A 144 -3.32 7.68 -14.82
N PHE A 145 -3.21 6.56 -15.54
CA PHE A 145 -2.24 6.35 -16.61
C PHE A 145 -2.91 5.92 -17.90
N LEU A 146 -2.23 6.19 -19.02
CA LEU A 146 -2.61 5.60 -20.30
C LEU A 146 -2.49 4.06 -20.25
N MET A 147 -3.29 3.39 -21.09
CA MET A 147 -3.30 1.93 -21.18
C MET A 147 -1.95 1.35 -21.59
N SER A 148 -1.22 1.96 -22.51
CA SER A 148 0.18 1.58 -22.77
C SER A 148 1.11 2.60 -22.11
N PRO A 149 2.13 2.16 -21.34
CA PRO A 149 2.54 0.76 -21.13
C PRO A 149 1.83 0.06 -19.95
N SER A 150 0.96 0.74 -19.18
CA SER A 150 0.45 0.23 -17.91
C SER A 150 -0.21 -1.15 -17.97
N GLY A 151 -1.02 -1.41 -19.00
CA GLY A 151 -1.69 -2.69 -19.21
C GLY A 151 -0.71 -3.81 -19.56
N GLU A 152 0.37 -3.51 -20.30
CA GLU A 152 1.44 -4.48 -20.57
C GLU A 152 2.14 -4.89 -19.28
N ILE A 153 2.43 -3.92 -18.41
CA ILE A 153 3.04 -4.16 -17.09
C ILE A 153 2.10 -5.02 -16.22
N LEU A 154 0.80 -4.69 -16.19
CA LEU A 154 -0.18 -5.47 -15.43
C LEU A 154 -0.30 -6.91 -15.96
N LEU A 155 -0.34 -7.11 -17.27
CA LEU A 155 -0.40 -8.44 -17.87
C LEU A 155 0.88 -9.26 -17.61
N ASP A 156 2.06 -8.64 -17.66
CA ASP A 156 3.32 -9.29 -17.27
C ASP A 156 3.28 -9.67 -15.79
N ALA A 157 2.77 -8.78 -14.93
CA ALA A 157 2.63 -9.03 -13.50
C ALA A 157 1.71 -10.22 -13.19
N ILE A 158 0.59 -10.38 -13.90
CA ILE A 158 -0.29 -11.55 -13.77
C ILE A 158 0.46 -12.84 -14.16
N LYS A 159 1.15 -12.85 -15.30
CA LYS A 159 1.92 -14.01 -15.77
C LYS A 159 3.01 -14.42 -14.78
N ARG A 160 3.71 -13.44 -14.22
CA ARG A 160 4.79 -13.63 -13.25
C ARG A 160 4.30 -13.79 -11.82
N ARG A 161 3.00 -13.57 -11.58
CA ARG A 161 2.34 -13.57 -10.26
C ARG A 161 2.96 -12.58 -9.29
N LYS A 162 3.50 -11.49 -9.81
CA LYS A 162 4.21 -10.45 -9.05
C LYS A 162 4.03 -9.10 -9.70
N LEU A 163 3.46 -8.17 -8.97
CA LEU A 163 3.33 -6.78 -9.35
C LEU A 163 4.30 -5.93 -8.54
N VAL A 164 4.81 -4.84 -9.11
CA VAL A 164 5.63 -3.87 -8.39
C VAL A 164 5.02 -2.50 -8.53
N VAL A 165 4.53 -1.96 -7.42
CA VAL A 165 4.15 -0.55 -7.29
C VAL A 165 5.35 0.18 -6.69
N ALA A 166 5.74 1.29 -7.28
CA ALA A 166 6.79 2.16 -6.74
C ALA A 166 6.19 3.52 -6.39
N PHE A 167 6.68 4.12 -5.32
CA PHE A 167 6.24 5.44 -4.88
C PHE A 167 7.36 6.16 -4.14
N ASN A 168 7.27 7.48 -4.03
CA ASN A 168 8.18 8.26 -3.20
C ASN A 168 7.39 8.98 -2.11
N GLN A 169 7.87 8.96 -0.87
CA GLN A 169 7.30 9.77 0.19
C GLN A 169 7.44 11.27 -0.17
N ASN A 170 6.58 12.12 0.39
CA ASN A 170 6.82 13.56 0.25
C ASN A 170 8.20 13.89 0.87
N ASP A 171 9.05 14.58 0.11
CA ASP A 171 10.43 14.92 0.50
C ASP A 171 11.43 13.74 0.59
N GLY A 172 11.06 12.54 0.12
CA GLY A 172 11.96 11.39 0.02
C GLY A 172 12.96 11.51 -1.14
N LYS A 173 14.19 11.02 -0.94
CA LYS A 173 15.26 11.10 -1.96
C LYS A 173 15.21 9.98 -3.00
N SER A 174 14.43 8.93 -2.76
CA SER A 174 14.38 7.72 -3.57
C SER A 174 12.99 7.08 -3.55
N ASP A 175 12.68 6.32 -4.60
CA ASP A 175 11.44 5.56 -4.67
C ASP A 175 11.52 4.28 -3.82
N ILE A 176 10.48 4.05 -3.02
CA ILE A 176 10.20 2.81 -2.32
C ILE A 176 9.49 1.87 -3.30
N ARG A 177 9.99 0.64 -3.42
CA ARG A 177 9.38 -0.41 -4.25
C ARG A 177 8.58 -1.36 -3.36
N LEU A 178 7.30 -1.48 -3.67
CA LEU A 178 6.35 -2.38 -3.04
C LEU A 178 6.09 -3.58 -3.97
N PRO A 179 6.81 -4.71 -3.77
CA PRO A 179 6.45 -5.95 -4.44
C PRO A 179 5.17 -6.52 -3.85
N ILE A 180 4.21 -6.84 -4.72
CA ILE A 180 2.92 -7.44 -4.39
C ILE A 180 2.91 -8.83 -5.01
N GLU A 181 2.92 -9.86 -4.17
CA GLU A 181 2.84 -11.25 -4.62
C GLU A 181 1.38 -11.61 -4.89
N LEU A 182 1.06 -12.03 -6.11
CA LEU A 182 -0.31 -12.36 -6.53
C LEU A 182 -0.63 -13.86 -6.38
N SER A 183 0.33 -14.62 -5.86
CA SER A 183 0.25 -16.06 -5.64
C SER A 183 0.10 -16.45 -4.18
N ALA A 184 -0.03 -15.46 -3.30
CA ALA A 184 -0.17 -15.67 -1.88
C ALA A 184 -0.85 -14.48 -1.21
N THR A 185 -1.64 -14.79 -0.19
CA THR A 185 -2.12 -13.84 0.79
C THR A 185 -1.37 -14.11 2.08
N ASP A 186 -0.71 -13.09 2.61
CA ASP A 186 0.06 -13.19 3.86
C ASP A 186 -0.78 -12.64 5.02
N ASP A 187 -1.14 -13.50 5.97
CA ASP A 187 -1.58 -13.12 7.31
C ASP A 187 -0.36 -13.12 8.27
N ILE A 188 -0.45 -12.36 9.37
CA ILE A 188 0.59 -12.22 10.39
C ILE A 188 1.07 -13.59 10.89
N ASP A 189 0.22 -14.61 10.91
CA ASP A 189 0.54 -15.96 11.38
C ASP A 189 0.56 -17.03 10.28
N ARG A 190 0.10 -16.73 9.06
CA ARG A 190 -0.02 -17.74 8.01
C ARG A 190 0.06 -17.16 6.61
N ARG A 191 0.90 -17.77 5.77
CA ARG A 191 0.87 -17.56 4.31
C ARG A 191 -0.05 -18.56 3.66
N VAL A 192 -1.13 -18.09 3.03
CA VAL A 192 -1.99 -18.93 2.19
C VAL A 192 -1.52 -18.75 0.75
N LYS A 193 -1.00 -19.82 0.15
CA LYS A 193 -0.64 -19.81 -1.27
C LYS A 193 -1.89 -20.10 -2.10
N GLY A 194 -2.15 -19.29 -3.11
CA GLY A 194 -3.30 -19.43 -4.00
C GLY A 194 -3.10 -18.62 -5.28
N LEU A 195 -3.61 -19.10 -6.41
CA LEU A 195 -3.56 -18.37 -7.69
C LEU A 195 -4.79 -17.51 -7.94
N GLU A 196 -5.67 -17.43 -6.95
CA GLU A 196 -7.03 -16.89 -7.06
C GLU A 196 -6.98 -15.43 -7.49
N THR A 197 -6.21 -14.59 -6.80
CA THR A 197 -6.07 -13.15 -7.12
C THR A 197 -5.69 -12.90 -8.58
N ALA A 198 -4.68 -13.60 -9.10
CA ALA A 198 -4.21 -13.39 -10.47
C ALA A 198 -5.23 -13.88 -11.51
N LEU A 199 -5.90 -15.00 -11.24
CA LEU A 199 -6.93 -15.58 -12.12
C LEU A 199 -8.19 -14.73 -12.13
N GLU A 200 -8.67 -14.31 -10.96
CA GLU A 200 -9.84 -13.45 -10.78
C GLU A 200 -9.65 -12.10 -11.47
N PHE A 201 -8.48 -11.48 -11.31
CA PHE A 201 -8.18 -10.22 -11.96
C PHE A 201 -8.14 -10.37 -13.49
N SER A 202 -7.53 -11.45 -13.99
CA SER A 202 -7.49 -11.77 -15.42
C SER A 202 -8.89 -12.00 -15.98
N GLN A 203 -9.74 -12.73 -15.25
CA GLN A 203 -11.12 -13.01 -15.66
C GLN A 203 -11.95 -11.73 -15.69
N CYS A 204 -11.88 -10.92 -14.63
CA CYS A 204 -12.53 -9.62 -14.55
C CYS A 204 -12.12 -8.74 -15.74
N THR A 205 -10.82 -8.60 -15.98
CA THR A 205 -10.29 -7.73 -17.04
C THR A 205 -10.72 -8.20 -18.43
N SER A 206 -10.69 -9.52 -18.68
CA SER A 206 -11.18 -10.10 -19.94
C SER A 206 -12.67 -9.80 -20.16
N THR A 207 -13.50 -9.99 -19.14
CA THR A 207 -14.94 -9.65 -19.21
C THR A 207 -15.15 -8.16 -19.46
N MET A 208 -14.44 -7.29 -18.75
CA MET A 208 -14.54 -5.84 -18.91
C MET A 208 -14.18 -5.41 -20.33
N LEU A 209 -13.07 -5.92 -20.88
CA LEU A 209 -12.63 -5.60 -22.24
C LEU A 209 -13.59 -6.13 -23.31
N GLY A 210 -14.17 -7.33 -23.10
CA GLY A 210 -15.21 -7.87 -23.97
C GLY A 210 -16.44 -6.96 -24.05
N GLN A 211 -16.84 -6.34 -22.93
CA GLN A 211 -17.95 -5.37 -22.88
C GLN A 211 -17.64 -4.03 -23.58
N VAL A 212 -16.36 -3.71 -23.79
CA VAL A 212 -15.95 -2.55 -24.57
C VAL A 212 -16.01 -2.86 -26.07
N GLN A 213 -15.64 -4.07 -26.48
CA GLN A 213 -15.59 -4.47 -27.89
C GLN A 213 -16.97 -4.81 -28.49
N ALA A 214 -17.91 -5.30 -27.66
CA ALA A 214 -19.24 -5.69 -28.11
C ALA A 214 -20.22 -4.51 -28.31
N ARG A 215 -19.76 -3.26 -28.19
CA ARG A 215 -20.55 -2.03 -28.33
C ARG A 215 -19.89 -1.10 -29.34
#